data_AF-A0A256YXE8-F1
#
_entry.id   AF-A0A256YXE8-F1
#
_cell.length_a   1.000
_cell.length_b   1.000
_cell.length_c   1.000
_cell.angle_alpha   90.00
_cell.angle_beta   90.00
_cell.angle_gamma   90.00
#
_symmetry.space_group_name_H-M   'P 1'
#
loop_
_entity.id
_entity.type
_entity.pdbx_description
1 polymer ?
#
loop_
_entity_poly.entity_id
_entity_poly.type
_entity_poly.pdbx_seq_one_letter_code
_entity_poly.pdbx_strand_id
1 'polypeptide(L)'
;MSSLPPLKYVRHMYKVVSNLYVFHSNPLELLKSDYATYTFKLNKLAQAIVAVARLKAYVKELNEIIRQAERDLLTTRTITYHESWDIKGVISWPLTIINLMRNNPPIQLILKSTIYSPENILLKLVTEEITAYLSSLHKIIKSEYEGLKASLGIVRGLNDLLYGYYLINKEIKRAKNMLKEELSRSFLSLIPSSRIESRLAEIKRLVQLIKLQPWRPYWVNKLLYLASNIIDFNNIFSKFCELFKHMKYSGVQDVKHGLRYLIWRLYELYILYVLIDTIRRLIPYVKIKGAGREFNILYSSQVITILFNTSPRIKGLKSKIGDGLGKGLMRNEIPKELLKKSSGRPDLSMIEGNSLTIAEIKFTNSPSYLTQARFKILAYIYEYNAEKGFLIYPGLTPKEPVGVDEEIIETWELLRQAEDRDGMEIKLNNGSKLYLIPIKPLRKYYESNVMKFKRALLS
;
A
#
# COMPACT_ATOMS: atom_id res chain seq x y z
N MET A 1 8.08 -29.98 -9.47
CA MET A 1 8.42 -28.76 -8.72
C MET A 1 8.27 -27.55 -9.65
N SER A 2 7.30 -26.65 -9.40
CA SER A 2 7.08 -25.47 -10.24
C SER A 2 8.27 -24.51 -10.16
N SER A 3 8.79 -24.09 -11.32
CA SER A 3 9.88 -23.12 -11.44
C SER A 3 9.58 -21.82 -10.71
N LEU A 4 10.63 -21.18 -10.17
CA LEU A 4 10.50 -19.87 -9.54
C LEU A 4 9.96 -18.84 -10.55
N PRO A 5 9.09 -17.92 -10.12
CA PRO A 5 8.51 -16.93 -11.01
C PRO A 5 9.59 -15.99 -11.56
N PRO A 6 9.46 -15.51 -12.82
CA PRO A 6 10.46 -14.62 -13.41
C PRO A 6 10.67 -13.35 -12.57
N LEU A 7 11.92 -12.97 -12.33
CA LEU A 7 12.26 -11.80 -11.52
C LEU A 7 11.60 -10.49 -12.00
N LYS A 8 11.37 -10.39 -13.31
CA LYS A 8 10.67 -9.27 -13.94
C LYS A 8 9.23 -9.12 -13.44
N TYR A 9 8.57 -10.22 -13.04
CA TYR A 9 7.21 -10.23 -12.51
C TYR A 9 7.19 -9.54 -11.15
N VAL A 10 8.01 -10.05 -10.23
CA VAL A 10 8.12 -9.55 -8.86
C VAL A 10 8.43 -8.06 -8.84
N ARG A 11 9.40 -7.61 -9.66
CA ARG A 11 9.76 -6.18 -9.79
C ARG A 11 8.58 -5.31 -10.21
N HIS A 12 7.82 -5.75 -11.21
CA HIS A 12 6.71 -4.97 -11.74
C HIS A 12 5.55 -4.92 -10.75
N MET A 13 5.17 -6.06 -10.16
CA MET A 13 4.08 -6.12 -9.19
C MET A 13 4.34 -5.19 -8.01
N TYR A 14 5.56 -5.17 -7.45
CA TYR A 14 5.89 -4.26 -6.34
C TYR A 14 5.72 -2.79 -6.71
N LYS A 15 6.13 -2.38 -7.93
CA LYS A 15 5.97 -1.01 -8.40
C LYS A 15 4.49 -0.61 -8.58
N VAL A 16 3.65 -1.57 -8.94
CA VAL A 16 2.22 -1.32 -9.19
C VAL A 16 1.44 -1.33 -7.86
N VAL A 17 1.68 -2.31 -7.00
CA VAL A 17 1.00 -2.44 -5.70
C VAL A 17 1.29 -1.24 -4.78
N SER A 18 2.45 -0.59 -4.90
CA SER A 18 2.72 0.65 -4.15
C SER A 18 1.73 1.79 -4.45
N ASN A 19 1.05 1.76 -5.59
CA ASN A 19 0.06 2.78 -5.95
C ASN A 19 -1.28 2.59 -5.23
N LEU A 20 -1.50 1.49 -4.49
CA LEU A 20 -2.72 1.31 -3.69
C LEU A 20 -2.88 2.38 -2.60
N TYR A 21 -1.79 3.04 -2.18
CA TYR A 21 -1.84 4.18 -1.25
C TYR A 21 -2.62 5.38 -1.78
N VAL A 22 -2.79 5.50 -3.11
CA VAL A 22 -3.64 6.53 -3.70
C VAL A 22 -5.10 6.31 -3.31
N PHE A 23 -5.49 5.06 -3.07
CA PHE A 23 -6.88 4.65 -2.88
C PHE A 23 -7.19 4.20 -1.46
N HIS A 24 -6.19 3.92 -0.63
CA HIS A 24 -6.37 3.27 0.67
C HIS A 24 -5.45 3.89 1.73
N SER A 25 -6.00 4.22 2.90
CA SER A 25 -5.29 4.89 3.99
C SER A 25 -4.18 4.01 4.62
N ASN A 26 -4.44 2.71 4.72
CA ASN A 26 -3.48 1.72 5.22
C ASN A 26 -3.46 0.37 4.43
N PRO A 27 -2.85 0.31 3.23
CA PRO A 27 -2.79 -0.92 2.42
C PRO A 27 -2.07 -2.10 3.10
N LEU A 28 -1.34 -1.86 4.20
CA LEU A 28 -0.72 -2.92 5.02
C LEU A 28 -1.76 -3.86 5.63
N GLU A 29 -3.00 -3.40 5.81
CA GLU A 29 -4.10 -4.22 6.31
C GLU A 29 -4.53 -5.31 5.35
N LEU A 30 -4.38 -5.08 4.04
CA LEU A 30 -4.67 -6.07 3.00
C LEU A 30 -3.69 -7.24 3.02
N LEU A 31 -2.51 -7.04 3.64
CA LEU A 31 -1.51 -8.08 3.78
C LEU A 31 -1.73 -8.93 5.04
N LYS A 32 -2.56 -8.49 6.00
CA LYS A 32 -2.88 -9.27 7.21
C LYS A 32 -3.61 -10.55 6.82
N SER A 33 -3.10 -11.70 7.27
CA SER A 33 -3.73 -13.01 7.05
C SER A 33 -4.67 -13.37 8.19
N ASP A 34 -5.72 -14.14 7.89
CA ASP A 34 -6.66 -14.68 8.88
C ASP A 34 -6.15 -15.95 9.58
N TYR A 35 -5.04 -16.54 9.11
CA TYR A 35 -4.50 -17.80 9.65
C TYR A 35 -3.18 -17.58 10.41
N ALA A 36 -3.17 -17.90 11.71
CA ALA A 36 -2.10 -17.61 12.67
C ALA A 36 -0.76 -18.31 12.40
N THR A 37 -0.79 -19.55 11.92
CA THR A 37 0.32 -20.49 12.17
C THR A 37 1.44 -20.46 11.12
N TYR A 38 1.15 -20.04 9.89
CA TYR A 38 2.15 -20.01 8.80
C TYR A 38 2.35 -18.63 8.17
N THR A 39 1.56 -17.62 8.54
CA THR A 39 1.42 -16.39 7.72
C THR A 39 2.01 -15.12 8.32
N PHE A 40 2.36 -15.14 9.61
CA PHE A 40 2.75 -13.94 10.35
C PHE A 40 4.22 -13.54 10.15
N LYS A 41 5.12 -14.51 9.96
CA LYS A 41 6.53 -14.27 9.55
C LYS A 41 6.64 -13.72 8.13
N LEU A 42 5.67 -14.09 7.28
CA LEU A 42 5.71 -13.86 5.83
C LEU A 42 5.25 -12.46 5.45
N ASN A 43 4.41 -11.86 6.30
CA ASN A 43 3.88 -10.52 6.10
C ASN A 43 4.96 -9.42 6.10
N LYS A 44 6.12 -9.72 6.67
CA LYS A 44 7.23 -8.80 6.88
C LYS A 44 7.71 -8.09 5.62
N LEU A 45 8.03 -8.85 4.57
CA LEU A 45 8.60 -8.27 3.34
C LEU A 45 7.59 -7.40 2.58
N ALA A 46 6.35 -7.87 2.47
CA ALA A 46 5.30 -7.09 1.81
C ALA A 46 5.00 -5.81 2.59
N GLN A 47 4.94 -5.90 3.92
CA GLN A 47 4.78 -4.73 4.78
C GLN A 47 5.98 -3.78 4.68
N ALA A 48 7.20 -4.31 4.59
CA ALA A 48 8.41 -3.51 4.39
C ALA A 48 8.34 -2.74 3.07
N ILE A 49 7.87 -3.35 1.99
CA ILE A 49 7.78 -2.70 0.69
C ILE A 49 6.76 -1.58 0.69
N VAL A 50 5.61 -1.85 1.30
CA VAL A 50 4.54 -0.87 1.48
C VAL A 50 5.01 0.27 2.41
N ALA A 51 5.80 0.00 3.44
CA ALA A 51 6.43 1.04 4.29
C ALA A 51 7.46 1.88 3.51
N VAL A 52 8.33 1.26 2.71
CA VAL A 52 9.33 1.95 1.88
C VAL A 52 8.67 2.84 0.84
N ALA A 53 7.60 2.35 0.18
CA ALA A 53 6.85 3.13 -0.80
C ALA A 53 6.28 4.41 -0.16
N ARG A 54 5.69 4.29 1.04
CA ARG A 54 5.15 5.42 1.79
C ARG A 54 6.23 6.40 2.22
N LEU A 55 7.33 5.92 2.81
CA LEU A 55 8.47 6.76 3.19
C LEU A 55 9.07 7.48 1.99
N LYS A 56 9.13 6.85 0.80
CA LYS A 56 9.56 7.51 -0.43
C LYS A 56 8.61 8.63 -0.88
N ALA A 57 7.30 8.42 -0.76
CA ALA A 57 6.33 9.47 -1.05
C ALA A 57 6.53 10.66 -0.11
N TYR A 58 6.71 10.40 1.19
CA TYR A 58 7.02 11.42 2.18
C TYR A 58 8.34 12.15 1.87
N VAL A 59 9.39 11.44 1.49
CA VAL A 59 10.68 12.05 1.07
C VAL A 59 10.47 13.00 -0.11
N LYS A 60 9.69 12.60 -1.11
CA LYS A 60 9.42 13.44 -2.28
C LYS A 60 8.64 14.70 -1.89
N GLU A 61 7.58 14.56 -1.10
CA GLU A 61 6.76 15.67 -0.61
C GLU A 61 7.58 16.62 0.27
N LEU A 62 8.38 16.06 1.17
CA LEU A 62 9.26 16.82 2.05
C LEU A 62 10.31 17.62 1.27
N ASN A 63 10.93 17.05 0.22
CA ASN A 63 11.86 17.78 -0.63
C ASN A 63 11.19 18.99 -1.31
N GLU A 64 9.93 18.85 -1.71
CA GLU A 64 9.17 19.98 -2.27
C GLU A 64 8.89 21.05 -1.22
N ILE A 65 8.50 20.64 0.00
CA ILE A 65 8.26 21.54 1.13
C ILE A 65 9.55 22.28 1.52
N ILE A 66 10.69 21.60 1.61
CA ILE A 66 11.99 22.21 1.95
C ILE A 66 12.35 23.30 0.94
N ARG A 67 12.20 23.03 -0.37
CA ARG A 67 12.47 24.02 -1.41
C ARG A 67 11.54 25.21 -1.36
N GLN A 68 10.27 25.00 -1.02
CA GLN A 68 9.30 26.10 -0.83
C GLN A 68 9.63 26.93 0.41
N ALA A 69 9.96 26.28 1.53
CA ALA A 69 10.37 26.94 2.77
C ALA A 69 11.66 27.75 2.59
N GLU A 70 12.63 27.22 1.84
CA GLU A 70 13.87 27.93 1.53
C GLU A 70 13.62 29.15 0.64
N ARG A 71 12.78 29.01 -0.39
CA ARG A 71 12.34 30.16 -1.20
C ARG A 71 11.65 31.20 -0.34
N ASP A 72 10.70 30.80 0.49
CA ASP A 72 10.00 31.70 1.42
C ASP A 72 10.98 32.35 2.41
N LEU A 73 11.98 31.64 2.92
CA LEU A 73 12.98 32.23 3.82
C LEU A 73 13.79 33.34 3.12
N LEU A 74 14.11 33.13 1.84
CA LEU A 74 14.86 34.08 1.02
C LEU A 74 14.01 35.27 0.53
N THR A 75 12.70 35.07 0.32
CA THR A 75 11.79 36.09 -0.24
C THR A 75 10.98 36.82 0.82
N THR A 76 10.64 36.16 1.93
CA THR A 76 9.71 36.69 2.94
C THR A 76 10.45 37.51 3.98
N ARG A 77 10.18 38.80 3.92
CA ARG A 77 10.69 39.84 4.80
C ARG A 77 9.69 40.05 5.94
N THR A 78 9.78 39.25 7.00
CA THR A 78 8.84 39.34 8.13
C THR A 78 9.20 40.52 9.03
N ILE A 79 8.33 41.51 9.14
CA ILE A 79 8.62 42.79 9.79
C ILE A 79 8.47 42.67 11.31
N THR A 80 9.51 43.02 12.07
CA THR A 80 9.51 43.11 13.53
C THR A 80 9.79 44.53 13.97
N TYR A 81 9.14 44.98 15.05
CA TYR A 81 9.43 46.27 15.66
C TYR A 81 10.71 46.17 16.48
N HIS A 82 11.65 47.06 16.24
CA HIS A 82 12.94 47.13 16.92
C HIS A 82 13.22 48.56 17.34
N GLU A 83 13.46 48.77 18.62
CA GLU A 83 13.75 50.07 19.21
C GLU A 83 15.26 50.27 19.27
N SER A 84 15.80 51.19 18.47
CA SER A 84 17.22 51.54 18.52
C SER A 84 17.46 52.94 17.96
N TRP A 85 18.45 53.64 18.50
CA TRP A 85 18.94 54.91 17.95
C TRP A 85 19.69 54.72 16.63
N ASP A 86 20.23 53.53 16.38
CA ASP A 86 20.85 53.17 15.10
C ASP A 86 19.77 52.77 14.09
N ILE A 87 19.64 53.54 13.01
CA ILE A 87 18.62 53.28 11.98
C ILE A 87 19.07 52.13 11.06
N LYS A 88 18.44 50.96 11.22
CA LYS A 88 18.71 49.69 10.52
C LYS A 88 17.52 49.21 9.67
N GLY A 89 16.36 49.85 9.77
CA GLY A 89 15.13 49.47 9.06
C GLY A 89 14.20 50.64 8.78
N VAL A 90 12.98 50.35 8.30
CA VAL A 90 11.98 51.38 7.97
C VAL A 90 11.36 51.92 9.27
N ILE A 91 11.38 53.23 9.50
CA ILE A 91 10.82 53.81 10.73
C ILE A 91 9.29 53.69 10.71
N SER A 92 8.71 53.11 11.77
CA SER A 92 7.27 53.19 12.03
C SER A 92 6.97 54.52 12.72
N TRP A 93 6.67 55.55 11.94
CA TRP A 93 6.41 56.90 12.45
C TRP A 93 5.32 56.97 13.53
N PRO A 94 4.16 56.30 13.40
CA PRO A 94 3.11 56.37 14.43
C PRO A 94 3.57 55.89 15.81
N LEU A 95 4.35 54.81 15.86
CA LEU A 95 4.86 54.24 17.10
C LEU A 95 6.10 54.98 17.61
N THR A 96 6.94 55.47 16.70
CA THR A 96 8.13 56.27 17.01
C THR A 96 7.77 57.59 17.69
N ILE A 97 6.69 58.26 17.27
CA ILE A 97 6.24 59.51 17.92
C ILE A 97 5.92 59.25 19.40
N ILE A 98 5.22 58.15 19.70
CA ILE A 98 4.90 57.76 21.08
C ILE A 98 6.17 57.46 21.89
N ASN A 99 7.15 56.78 21.29
CA ASN A 99 8.41 56.45 21.95
C ASN A 99 9.30 57.66 22.20
N LEU A 100 9.41 58.57 21.24
CA LEU A 100 10.21 59.79 21.39
C LEU A 100 9.66 60.70 22.48
N MET A 101 8.33 60.80 22.63
CA MET A 101 7.71 61.51 23.76
C MET A 101 8.08 60.92 25.14
N ARG A 102 8.55 59.67 25.17
CA ARG A 102 8.98 58.95 26.37
C ARG A 102 10.51 58.82 26.48
N ASN A 103 11.27 59.55 25.65
CA ASN A 103 12.74 59.42 25.51
C ASN A 103 13.22 57.99 25.16
N ASN A 104 12.35 57.18 24.56
CA ASN A 104 12.71 55.86 24.05
C ASN A 104 13.21 55.97 22.59
N PRO A 105 14.06 55.04 22.14
CA PRO A 105 14.55 55.04 20.77
C PRO A 105 13.42 54.84 19.73
N PRO A 106 13.63 55.29 18.48
CA PRO A 106 12.63 55.16 17.42
C PRO A 106 12.33 53.69 17.12
N ILE A 107 11.05 53.41 16.85
CA ILE A 107 10.57 52.07 16.51
C ILE A 107 10.76 51.85 15.01
N GLN A 108 11.57 50.86 14.68
CA GLN A 108 11.92 50.51 13.31
C GLN A 108 11.38 49.13 12.95
N LEU A 109 10.85 49.02 11.74
CA LEU A 109 10.45 47.79 11.08
C LEU A 109 11.70 47.11 10.53
N ILE A 110 12.22 46.13 11.25
CA ILE A 110 13.35 45.29 10.84
C ILE A 110 12.83 43.96 10.31
N LEU A 111 13.36 43.54 9.17
CA LEU A 111 13.03 42.28 8.51
C LEU A 111 13.73 41.13 9.22
N LYS A 112 12.97 40.21 9.81
CA LYS A 112 13.50 39.10 10.60
C LYS A 112 12.69 37.82 10.36
N SER A 113 13.03 37.07 9.31
CA SER A 113 12.65 35.66 9.20
C SER A 113 13.67 34.86 10.03
N THR A 114 13.27 34.43 11.23
CA THR A 114 14.20 33.67 12.07
C THR A 114 14.23 32.22 11.60
N ILE A 115 15.43 31.70 11.36
CA ILE A 115 15.68 30.27 11.06
C ILE A 115 15.02 29.34 12.10
N TYR A 116 14.80 29.84 13.33
CA TYR A 116 14.22 29.12 14.47
C TYR A 116 12.70 29.27 14.63
N SER A 117 11.97 29.63 13.57
CA SER A 117 10.50 29.69 13.66
C SER A 117 9.90 28.31 13.99
N PRO A 118 8.72 28.23 14.64
CA PRO A 118 8.09 26.96 14.98
C PRO A 118 7.87 26.04 13.77
N GLU A 119 7.59 26.61 12.60
CA GLU A 119 7.37 25.89 11.34
C GLU A 119 8.67 25.28 10.81
N ASN A 120 9.78 26.02 10.91
CA ASN A 120 11.10 25.56 10.51
C ASN A 120 11.64 24.48 11.46
N ILE A 121 11.37 24.62 12.76
CA ILE A 121 11.66 23.57 13.75
C ILE A 121 10.82 22.33 13.45
N LEU A 122 9.51 22.47 13.20
CA LEU A 122 8.67 21.33 12.83
C LEU A 122 9.19 20.64 11.55
N LEU A 123 9.59 21.42 10.54
CA LEU A 123 10.14 20.90 9.29
C LEU A 123 11.42 20.08 9.53
N LYS A 124 12.32 20.60 10.37
CA LYS A 124 13.54 19.88 10.79
C LYS A 124 13.18 18.56 11.49
N LEU A 125 12.29 18.58 12.48
CA LEU A 125 11.92 17.40 13.26
C LEU A 125 11.25 16.33 12.40
N VAL A 126 10.34 16.73 11.50
CA VAL A 126 9.71 15.83 10.52
C VAL A 126 10.77 15.15 9.63
N THR A 127 11.75 15.92 9.17
CA THR A 127 12.84 15.41 8.32
C THR A 127 13.72 14.40 9.06
N GLU A 128 14.08 14.71 10.31
CA GLU A 128 14.85 13.82 11.16
C GLU A 128 14.09 12.53 11.50
N GLU A 129 12.77 12.63 11.76
CA GLU A 129 11.92 11.46 12.06
C GLU A 129 11.83 10.50 10.87
N ILE A 130 11.59 11.02 9.65
CA ILE A 130 11.60 10.20 8.44
C ILE A 130 12.98 9.55 8.22
N THR A 131 14.06 10.29 8.49
CA THR A 131 15.42 9.76 8.41
C THR A 131 15.68 8.65 9.43
N ALA A 132 15.12 8.77 10.64
CA ALA A 132 15.17 7.74 11.68
C ALA A 132 14.37 6.49 11.29
N TYR A 133 13.18 6.64 10.68
CA TYR A 133 12.41 5.51 10.14
C TYR A 133 13.17 4.78 9.05
N LEU A 134 13.71 5.50 8.07
CA LEU A 134 14.51 4.91 6.98
C LEU A 134 15.74 4.17 7.53
N SER A 135 16.39 4.72 8.56
CA SER A 135 17.56 4.10 9.19
C SER A 135 17.20 2.84 9.96
N SER A 136 16.12 2.87 10.73
CA SER A 136 15.59 1.73 11.47
C SER A 136 15.18 0.60 10.51
N LEU A 137 14.48 0.95 9.44
CA LEU A 137 14.06 0.02 8.39
C LEU A 137 15.26 -0.60 7.66
N HIS A 138 16.27 0.22 7.32
CA HIS A 138 17.51 -0.28 6.72
C HIS A 138 18.19 -1.33 7.60
N LYS A 139 18.33 -1.05 8.90
CA LYS A 139 18.98 -1.96 9.86
C LYS A 139 18.21 -3.27 9.98
N ILE A 140 16.89 -3.19 10.13
CA ILE A 140 16.00 -4.34 10.26
C ILE A 140 16.07 -5.24 9.02
N ILE A 141 15.93 -4.66 7.83
CA ILE A 141 15.89 -5.41 6.57
C ILE A 141 17.26 -6.00 6.24
N LYS A 142 18.35 -5.27 6.52
CA LYS A 142 19.70 -5.80 6.37
C LYS A 142 19.92 -7.00 7.29
N SER A 143 19.52 -6.89 8.56
CA SER A 143 19.65 -7.98 9.52
C SER A 143 18.83 -9.21 9.10
N GLU A 144 17.61 -9.02 8.59
CA GLU A 144 16.79 -10.14 8.11
C GLU A 144 17.37 -10.76 6.84
N TYR A 145 17.83 -9.95 5.89
CA TYR A 145 18.47 -10.44 4.67
C TYR A 145 19.69 -11.32 4.97
N GLU A 146 20.60 -10.87 5.85
CA GLU A 146 21.77 -11.66 6.23
C GLU A 146 21.37 -12.94 6.98
N GLY A 147 20.37 -12.87 7.86
CA GLY A 147 19.82 -14.05 8.53
C GLY A 147 19.25 -15.08 7.55
N LEU A 148 18.45 -14.63 6.58
CA LEU A 148 17.88 -15.49 5.54
C LEU A 148 18.96 -16.07 4.63
N LYS A 149 19.95 -15.27 4.25
CA LYS A 149 21.08 -15.72 3.43
C LYS A 149 21.91 -16.79 4.14
N ALA A 150 22.16 -16.62 5.44
CA ALA A 150 22.84 -17.61 6.26
C ALA A 150 22.01 -18.91 6.37
N SER A 151 20.69 -18.81 6.55
CA SER A 151 19.81 -19.98 6.63
C SER A 151 19.72 -20.75 5.32
N LEU A 152 19.67 -20.07 4.16
CA LEU A 152 19.45 -20.71 2.85
C LEU A 152 20.70 -21.40 2.27
N GLY A 153 21.89 -21.20 2.85
CA GLY A 153 23.16 -21.75 2.34
C GLY A 153 23.53 -21.23 0.94
N ILE A 154 24.61 -21.78 0.35
CA ILE A 154 25.06 -21.48 -1.03
C ILE A 154 24.24 -22.31 -2.04
N VAL A 155 22.92 -22.31 -1.94
CA VAL A 155 22.06 -23.04 -2.89
C VAL A 155 21.79 -22.15 -4.10
N ARG A 156 22.36 -22.51 -5.27
CA ARG A 156 22.15 -21.79 -6.54
C ARG A 156 20.65 -21.62 -6.82
N GLY A 157 20.24 -20.40 -7.19
CA GLY A 157 18.85 -20.03 -7.52
C GLY A 157 18.01 -19.47 -6.36
N LEU A 158 18.37 -19.70 -5.08
CA LEU A 158 17.62 -19.12 -3.94
C LEU A 158 17.99 -17.65 -3.66
N ASN A 159 19.16 -17.19 -4.10
CA ASN A 159 19.52 -15.77 -4.09
C ASN A 159 18.53 -14.90 -4.88
N ASP A 160 17.90 -15.46 -5.92
CA ASP A 160 16.91 -14.75 -6.74
C ASP A 160 15.61 -14.48 -5.97
N LEU A 161 15.24 -15.35 -5.02
CA LEU A 161 14.10 -15.14 -4.13
C LEU A 161 14.33 -13.99 -3.15
N LEU A 162 15.58 -13.78 -2.74
CA LEU A 162 15.94 -12.68 -1.83
C LEU A 162 16.13 -11.34 -2.55
N TYR A 163 15.99 -11.29 -3.88
CA TYR A 163 16.16 -10.05 -4.63
C TYR A 163 15.20 -8.93 -4.19
N GLY A 164 14.03 -9.27 -3.65
CA GLY A 164 13.12 -8.30 -3.04
C GLY A 164 13.78 -7.50 -1.92
N TYR A 165 14.55 -8.14 -1.05
CA TYR A 165 15.31 -7.47 0.01
C TYR A 165 16.40 -6.55 -0.55
N TYR A 166 17.10 -6.98 -1.60
CA TYR A 166 18.08 -6.14 -2.29
C TYR A 166 17.43 -4.87 -2.87
N LEU A 167 16.29 -5.00 -3.54
CA LEU A 167 15.54 -3.87 -4.09
C LEU A 167 15.13 -2.90 -2.99
N ILE A 168 14.51 -3.40 -1.93
CA ILE A 168 14.10 -2.56 -0.79
C ILE A 168 15.29 -1.82 -0.22
N ASN A 169 16.40 -2.54 0.00
CA ASN A 169 17.60 -1.95 0.57
C ASN A 169 18.15 -0.82 -0.32
N LYS A 170 18.15 -1.03 -1.64
CA LYS A 170 18.54 -0.02 -2.62
C LYS A 170 17.62 1.19 -2.58
N GLU A 171 16.31 0.98 -2.49
CA GLU A 171 15.32 2.05 -2.43
C GLU A 171 15.39 2.85 -1.11
N ILE A 172 15.64 2.19 0.02
CA ILE A 172 15.88 2.85 1.31
C ILE A 172 17.15 3.71 1.25
N LYS A 173 18.25 3.16 0.72
CA LYS A 173 19.50 3.93 0.56
C LYS A 173 19.30 5.17 -0.30
N ARG A 174 18.60 5.04 -1.43
CA ARG A 174 18.24 6.18 -2.30
C ARG A 174 17.46 7.24 -1.54
N ALA A 175 16.40 6.85 -0.84
CA ALA A 175 15.58 7.77 -0.05
C ALA A 175 16.40 8.48 1.06
N LYS A 176 17.27 7.73 1.76
CA LYS A 176 18.17 8.30 2.78
C LYS A 176 19.15 9.31 2.19
N ASN A 177 19.78 8.98 1.06
CA ASN A 177 20.75 9.85 0.42
C ASN A 177 20.08 11.15 -0.05
N MET A 178 18.89 11.05 -0.66
CA MET A 178 18.11 12.22 -1.06
C MET A 178 17.84 13.17 0.12
N LEU A 179 17.35 12.66 1.26
CA LEU A 179 17.12 13.52 2.43
C LEU A 179 18.41 14.06 3.03
N LYS A 180 19.48 13.26 3.07
CA LYS A 180 20.77 13.70 3.61
C LYS A 180 21.36 14.84 2.79
N GLU A 181 21.30 14.73 1.47
CA GLU A 181 21.75 15.78 0.55
C GLU A 181 20.94 17.06 0.73
N GLU A 182 19.61 16.97 0.77
CA GLU A 182 18.72 18.14 0.95
C GLU A 182 18.88 18.78 2.35
N LEU A 183 19.03 17.98 3.41
CA LEU A 183 19.34 18.48 4.75
C LEU A 183 20.68 19.22 4.80
N SER A 184 21.69 18.71 4.11
CA SER A 184 23.04 19.30 4.12
C SER A 184 23.13 20.60 3.33
N ARG A 185 22.27 20.77 2.31
CA ARG A 185 22.27 21.94 1.43
C ARG A 185 21.29 23.04 1.86
N SER A 186 20.26 22.69 2.64
CA SER A 186 19.24 23.64 3.08
C SER A 186 19.60 24.35 4.39
N PHE A 187 18.88 25.43 4.67
CA PHE A 187 18.95 26.18 5.92
C PHE A 187 18.65 25.32 7.18
N LEU A 188 18.02 24.15 7.01
CA LEU A 188 17.75 23.20 8.10
C LEU A 188 19.04 22.68 8.74
N SER A 189 20.18 22.70 8.04
CA SER A 189 21.48 22.37 8.61
C SER A 189 21.89 23.30 9.76
N LEU A 190 21.39 24.55 9.75
CA LEU A 190 21.67 25.58 10.76
C LEU A 190 20.78 25.43 12.01
N ILE A 191 19.68 24.68 11.91
CA ILE A 191 18.82 24.35 13.04
C ILE A 191 19.45 23.17 13.79
N PRO A 192 19.88 23.35 15.05
CA PRO A 192 20.51 22.29 15.82
C PRO A 192 19.51 21.17 16.05
N SER A 193 19.99 19.94 15.94
CA SER A 193 19.22 18.76 16.32
C SER A 193 18.98 18.81 17.83
N SER A 194 17.77 19.18 18.23
CA SER A 194 17.37 19.24 19.62
C SER A 194 17.37 17.83 20.24
N ARG A 195 18.05 17.65 21.38
CA ARG A 195 17.96 16.44 22.21
C ARG A 195 16.59 16.41 22.90
N ILE A 196 15.55 16.13 22.13
CA ILE A 196 14.19 15.99 22.64
C ILE A 196 14.01 14.55 23.12
N GLU A 197 13.53 14.36 24.35
CA GLU A 197 13.23 13.03 24.92
C GLU A 197 12.25 12.23 24.03
N SER A 198 11.26 12.90 23.44
CA SER A 198 10.34 12.32 22.45
C SER A 198 10.08 13.25 21.26
N ARG A 199 10.75 12.99 20.13
CA ARG A 199 10.60 13.77 18.88
C ARG A 199 9.13 13.84 18.42
N LEU A 200 8.40 12.74 18.56
CA LEU A 200 6.98 12.68 18.17
C LEU A 200 6.05 13.48 19.08
N ALA A 201 6.33 13.54 20.38
CA ALA A 201 5.57 14.39 21.29
C ALA A 201 5.74 15.87 20.90
N GLU A 202 6.96 16.26 20.55
CA GLU A 202 7.25 17.63 20.11
C GLU A 202 6.62 17.95 18.74
N ILE A 203 6.66 17.02 17.79
CA ILE A 203 5.94 17.16 16.51
C ILE A 203 4.44 17.39 16.76
N LYS A 204 3.81 16.62 17.66
CA LYS A 204 2.39 16.81 18.02
C LYS A 204 2.13 18.19 18.62
N ARG A 205 2.98 18.65 19.54
CA ARG A 205 2.89 19.96 20.18
C ARG A 205 2.99 21.10 19.16
N LEU A 206 3.99 21.05 18.28
CA LEU A 206 4.19 22.07 17.24
C LEU A 206 3.06 22.06 16.20
N VAL A 207 2.53 20.90 15.82
CA VAL A 207 1.36 20.81 14.94
C VAL A 207 0.15 21.51 15.56
N GLN A 208 -0.10 21.35 16.86
CA GLN A 208 -1.19 22.05 17.55
C GLN A 208 -0.93 23.56 17.60
N LEU A 209 0.29 23.97 17.97
CA LEU A 209 0.69 25.38 18.04
C LEU A 209 0.51 26.11 16.70
N ILE A 210 1.05 25.56 15.62
CA ILE A 210 1.00 26.16 14.27
C ILE A 210 -0.43 26.12 13.72
N LYS A 211 -1.25 25.16 14.14
CA LYS A 211 -2.66 25.11 13.74
C LYS A 211 -3.47 26.31 14.25
N LEU A 212 -3.10 26.84 15.42
CA LEU A 212 -3.75 27.98 16.06
C LEU A 212 -3.33 29.34 15.48
N GLN A 213 -2.30 29.38 14.63
CA GLN A 213 -1.88 30.62 14.00
C GLN A 213 -2.94 31.15 13.01
N PRO A 214 -3.22 32.46 13.02
CA PRO A 214 -4.24 33.07 12.17
C PRO A 214 -3.87 33.05 10.68
N TRP A 215 -2.58 33.05 10.36
CA TRP A 215 -2.07 33.00 9.00
C TRP A 215 -0.83 32.09 8.92
N ARG A 216 -0.70 31.34 7.82
CA ARG A 216 0.47 30.51 7.55
C ARG A 216 0.71 30.31 6.04
N PRO A 217 1.97 30.27 5.59
CA PRO A 217 2.31 29.99 4.20
C PRO A 217 1.78 28.65 3.69
N TYR A 218 1.67 28.53 2.36
CA TYR A 218 1.16 27.31 1.72
C TYR A 218 2.00 26.07 2.04
N TRP A 219 3.32 26.19 2.08
CA TRP A 219 4.21 25.06 2.41
C TRP A 219 4.00 24.57 3.86
N VAL A 220 3.59 25.45 4.78
CA VAL A 220 3.27 25.09 6.17
C VAL A 220 2.00 24.24 6.22
N ASN A 221 0.99 24.54 5.38
CA ASN A 221 -0.20 23.68 5.29
C ASN A 221 0.15 22.26 4.83
N LYS A 222 1.02 22.13 3.82
CA LYS A 222 1.54 20.84 3.37
C LYS A 222 2.33 20.12 4.48
N LEU A 223 3.17 20.86 5.20
CA LEU A 223 3.93 20.31 6.32
C LEU A 223 3.03 19.78 7.43
N LEU A 224 1.96 20.49 7.80
CA LEU A 224 1.01 20.04 8.81
C LEU A 224 0.29 18.74 8.40
N TYR A 225 -0.05 18.61 7.11
CA TYR A 225 -0.61 17.37 6.57
C TYR A 225 0.39 16.21 6.67
N LEU A 226 1.63 16.43 6.22
CA LEU A 226 2.70 15.44 6.29
C LEU A 226 3.02 15.04 7.75
N ALA A 227 3.10 16.00 8.67
CA ALA A 227 3.34 15.76 10.08
C ALA A 227 2.23 14.91 10.74
N SER A 228 0.97 15.16 10.39
CA SER A 228 -0.17 14.35 10.85
C SER A 228 -0.05 12.90 10.34
N ASN A 229 0.27 12.75 9.05
CA ASN A 229 0.48 11.44 8.43
C ASN A 229 1.68 10.65 9.02
N ILE A 230 2.69 11.34 9.53
CA ILE A 230 3.84 10.74 10.24
C ILE A 230 3.43 10.21 11.60
N ILE A 231 2.63 10.98 12.36
CA ILE A 231 2.12 10.56 13.67
C ILE A 231 1.32 9.26 13.53
N ASP A 232 0.42 9.18 12.55
CA ASP A 232 -0.37 7.98 12.27
C ASP A 232 0.51 6.81 11.82
N PHE A 233 1.49 7.10 10.97
CA PHE A 233 2.43 6.10 10.48
C PHE A 233 3.29 5.52 11.60
N ASN A 234 3.68 6.30 12.61
CA ASN A 234 4.53 5.82 13.71
C ASN A 234 3.95 4.60 14.42
N ASN A 235 2.67 4.67 14.80
CA ASN A 235 2.01 3.59 15.52
C ASN A 235 2.03 2.27 14.72
N ILE A 236 1.89 2.38 13.40
CA ILE A 236 1.94 1.25 12.48
C ILE A 236 3.39 0.76 12.34
N PHE A 237 4.33 1.68 12.21
CA PHE A 237 5.75 1.40 12.01
C PHE A 237 6.38 0.73 13.25
N SER A 238 6.04 1.17 14.48
CA SER A 238 6.53 0.55 15.72
C SER A 238 6.07 -0.90 15.84
N LYS A 239 4.78 -1.17 15.63
CA LYS A 239 4.22 -2.53 15.59
C LYS A 239 4.92 -3.38 14.52
N PHE A 240 5.14 -2.81 13.34
CA PHE A 240 5.90 -3.43 12.27
C PHE A 240 7.34 -3.79 12.70
N CYS A 241 8.07 -2.88 13.36
CA CYS A 241 9.42 -3.14 13.83
C CYS A 241 9.49 -4.25 14.89
N GLU A 242 8.51 -4.33 15.79
CA GLU A 242 8.42 -5.40 16.79
C GLU A 242 8.23 -6.78 16.14
N LEU A 243 7.38 -6.88 15.11
CA LEU A 243 7.20 -8.13 14.36
C LEU A 243 8.53 -8.64 13.78
N PHE A 244 9.39 -7.74 13.31
CA PHE A 244 10.70 -8.11 12.79
C PHE A 244 11.65 -8.64 13.86
N LYS A 245 11.64 -8.06 15.06
CA LYS A 245 12.52 -8.44 16.18
C LYS A 245 12.19 -9.82 16.75
N HIS A 246 10.90 -10.13 16.93
CA HIS A 246 10.49 -11.30 17.73
C HIS A 246 10.23 -12.58 16.92
N MET A 247 10.18 -12.51 15.60
CA MET A 247 9.78 -13.68 14.78
C MET A 247 10.87 -14.12 13.79
N LYS A 248 11.61 -15.19 14.09
CA LYS A 248 12.62 -15.75 13.17
C LYS A 248 12.09 -16.98 12.43
N TYR A 249 12.54 -17.18 11.19
CA TYR A 249 12.29 -18.43 10.45
C TYR A 249 13.01 -19.60 11.14
N SER A 250 12.35 -20.75 11.25
CA SER A 250 12.90 -21.93 11.95
C SER A 250 13.75 -22.83 11.05
N GLY A 251 13.71 -22.67 9.72
CA GLY A 251 14.54 -23.44 8.79
C GLY A 251 14.33 -23.06 7.32
N VAL A 252 15.14 -23.65 6.42
CA VAL A 252 15.15 -23.37 4.95
C VAL A 252 13.77 -23.54 4.31
N GLN A 253 13.06 -24.59 4.72
CA GLN A 253 11.76 -24.92 4.14
C GLN A 253 10.69 -23.87 4.51
N ASP A 254 10.70 -23.39 5.76
CA ASP A 254 9.85 -22.29 6.27
C ASP A 254 10.08 -21.01 5.45
N VAL A 255 11.36 -20.68 5.17
CA VAL A 255 11.73 -19.53 4.32
C VAL A 255 11.18 -19.66 2.90
N LYS A 256 11.34 -20.83 2.26
CA LYS A 256 10.86 -21.05 0.88
C LYS A 256 9.35 -20.94 0.76
N HIS A 257 8.61 -21.57 1.68
CA HIS A 257 7.15 -21.47 1.74
C HIS A 257 6.73 -20.01 1.93
N GLY A 258 7.50 -19.31 2.76
CA GLY A 258 7.29 -17.91 3.03
C GLY A 258 7.37 -16.98 1.84
N LEU A 259 8.48 -17.06 1.12
CA LEU A 259 8.71 -16.24 -0.06
C LEU A 259 7.72 -16.57 -1.18
N ARG A 260 7.31 -17.84 -1.32
CA ARG A 260 6.29 -18.25 -2.30
C ARG A 260 4.93 -17.62 -1.99
N TYR A 261 4.47 -17.72 -0.75
CA TYR A 261 3.22 -17.11 -0.31
C TYR A 261 3.21 -15.59 -0.49
N LEU A 262 4.33 -14.93 -0.20
CA LEU A 262 4.49 -13.49 -0.43
C LEU A 262 4.27 -13.09 -1.89
N ILE A 263 4.86 -13.85 -2.82
CA ILE A 263 4.69 -13.58 -4.25
C ILE A 263 3.24 -13.84 -4.68
N TRP A 264 2.58 -14.85 -4.11
CA TRP A 264 1.15 -15.10 -4.33
C TRP A 264 0.29 -13.94 -3.88
N ARG A 265 0.48 -13.47 -2.65
CA ARG A 265 -0.26 -12.31 -2.12
C ARG A 265 0.02 -11.04 -2.91
N LEU A 266 1.26 -10.84 -3.36
CA LEU A 266 1.64 -9.71 -4.19
C LEU A 266 0.93 -9.72 -5.54
N TYR A 267 0.72 -10.90 -6.14
CA TYR A 267 -0.04 -11.05 -7.37
C TYR A 267 -1.52 -10.72 -7.18
N GLU A 268 -2.14 -11.18 -6.09
CA GLU A 268 -3.53 -10.82 -5.76
C GLU A 268 -3.72 -9.30 -5.61
N LEU A 269 -2.81 -8.63 -4.90
CA LEU A 269 -2.84 -7.16 -4.78
C LEU A 269 -2.57 -6.45 -6.10
N TYR A 270 -1.73 -7.02 -6.96
CA TYR A 270 -1.51 -6.51 -8.31
C TYR A 270 -2.81 -6.57 -9.12
N ILE A 271 -3.54 -7.68 -9.06
CA ILE A 271 -4.83 -7.84 -9.73
C ILE A 271 -5.87 -6.87 -9.17
N LEU A 272 -5.97 -6.74 -7.85
CA LEU A 272 -6.83 -5.74 -7.20
C LEU A 272 -6.56 -4.33 -7.72
N TYR A 273 -5.29 -3.92 -7.79
CA TYR A 273 -4.94 -2.61 -8.32
C TYR A 273 -5.31 -2.46 -9.80
N VAL A 274 -5.04 -3.47 -10.64
CA VAL A 274 -5.40 -3.43 -12.06
C VAL A 274 -6.91 -3.30 -12.23
N LEU A 275 -7.72 -4.00 -11.44
CA LEU A 275 -9.17 -3.87 -11.45
C LEU A 275 -9.62 -2.45 -11.08
N ILE A 276 -9.11 -1.90 -9.97
CA ILE A 276 -9.43 -0.53 -9.53
C ILE A 276 -9.02 0.50 -10.60
N ASP A 277 -7.82 0.36 -11.18
CA ASP A 277 -7.37 1.27 -12.25
C ASP A 277 -8.22 1.15 -13.50
N THR A 278 -8.70 -0.06 -13.82
CA THR A 278 -9.61 -0.30 -14.94
C THR A 278 -10.94 0.43 -14.72
N ILE A 279 -11.54 0.31 -13.53
CA ILE A 279 -12.80 1.01 -13.19
C ILE A 279 -12.60 2.52 -13.23
N ARG A 280 -11.48 3.03 -12.68
CA ARG A 280 -11.13 4.46 -12.72
C ARG A 280 -10.99 5.00 -14.15
N ARG A 281 -10.55 4.17 -15.10
CA ARG A 281 -10.45 4.53 -16.52
C ARG A 281 -11.79 4.41 -17.26
N LEU A 282 -12.68 3.54 -16.78
CA LEU A 282 -14.02 3.34 -17.35
C LEU A 282 -14.99 4.44 -16.94
N ILE A 283 -14.92 4.86 -15.68
CA ILE A 283 -15.85 5.83 -15.10
C ILE A 283 -15.07 7.12 -14.77
N PRO A 284 -15.25 8.20 -15.55
CA PRO A 284 -14.60 9.47 -15.27
C PRO A 284 -14.99 10.02 -13.88
N TYR A 285 -14.05 10.70 -13.23
CA TYR A 285 -14.27 11.42 -11.96
C TYR A 285 -14.73 10.58 -10.75
N VAL A 286 -14.50 9.26 -10.76
CA VAL A 286 -14.77 8.42 -9.59
C VAL A 286 -13.99 8.87 -8.35
N LYS A 287 -14.65 8.81 -7.19
CA LYS A 287 -13.97 8.89 -5.89
C LYS A 287 -13.79 7.49 -5.34
N ILE A 288 -12.56 7.09 -5.08
CA ILE A 288 -12.22 5.77 -4.54
C ILE A 288 -11.76 5.93 -3.10
N LYS A 289 -12.37 5.19 -2.18
CA LYS A 289 -12.02 5.18 -0.75
C LYS A 289 -11.86 3.74 -0.27
N GLY A 290 -10.66 3.39 0.18
CA GLY A 290 -10.32 2.09 0.76
C GLY A 290 -10.15 2.15 2.27
N ALA A 291 -10.76 1.20 2.97
CA ALA A 291 -10.60 0.99 4.41
C ALA A 291 -10.64 -0.51 4.74
N GLY A 292 -9.68 -1.00 5.53
CA GLY A 292 -9.59 -2.42 5.87
C GLY A 292 -9.37 -3.31 4.65
N ARG A 293 -10.41 -4.11 4.31
CA ARG A 293 -10.44 -5.00 3.15
C ARG A 293 -11.50 -4.59 2.12
N GLU A 294 -12.00 -3.37 2.22
CA GLU A 294 -13.08 -2.84 1.40
C GLU A 294 -12.63 -1.60 0.63
N PHE A 295 -13.06 -1.49 -0.64
CA PHE A 295 -12.90 -0.30 -1.47
C PHE A 295 -14.25 0.12 -2.01
N ASN A 296 -14.64 1.36 -1.72
CA ASN A 296 -15.86 1.96 -2.24
C ASN A 296 -15.52 2.94 -3.36
N ILE A 297 -16.11 2.71 -4.53
CA ILE A 297 -15.97 3.53 -5.73
C ILE A 297 -17.30 4.26 -5.94
N LEU A 298 -17.27 5.58 -5.75
CA LEU A 298 -18.44 6.46 -5.76
C LEU A 298 -18.51 7.20 -7.11
N TYR A 299 -19.64 7.09 -7.82
CA TYR A 299 -19.93 7.81 -9.06
C TYR A 299 -21.43 8.03 -9.21
N SER A 300 -21.87 9.22 -9.66
CA SER A 300 -23.27 9.50 -10.06
C SER A 300 -24.35 8.90 -9.15
N SER A 301 -24.18 9.01 -7.82
CA SER A 301 -25.07 8.45 -6.78
C SER A 301 -25.10 6.93 -6.64
N GLN A 302 -24.26 6.20 -7.38
CA GLN A 302 -24.04 4.76 -7.27
C GLN A 302 -22.72 4.46 -6.54
N VAL A 303 -22.65 3.24 -6.00
CA VAL A 303 -21.48 2.74 -5.28
C VAL A 303 -21.14 1.35 -5.82
N ILE A 304 -19.92 1.18 -6.31
CA ILE A 304 -19.32 -0.14 -6.50
C ILE A 304 -18.48 -0.45 -5.27
N THR A 305 -18.76 -1.56 -4.61
CA THR A 305 -18.00 -2.04 -3.46
C THR A 305 -17.15 -3.23 -3.85
N ILE A 306 -15.83 -3.12 -3.68
CA ILE A 306 -14.88 -4.22 -3.86
C ILE A 306 -14.46 -4.74 -2.49
N LEU A 307 -14.57 -6.04 -2.29
CA LEU A 307 -14.14 -6.78 -1.10
C LEU A 307 -12.93 -7.64 -1.45
N PHE A 308 -11.85 -7.51 -0.68
CA PHE A 308 -10.63 -8.30 -0.83
C PHE A 308 -10.58 -9.39 0.23
N ASN A 309 -10.40 -10.66 -0.17
CA ASN A 309 -10.27 -11.80 0.76
C ASN A 309 -11.31 -11.80 1.90
N THR A 310 -12.55 -11.47 1.57
CA THR A 310 -13.65 -11.29 2.52
C THR A 310 -14.94 -11.81 1.89
N SER A 311 -15.79 -12.46 2.69
CA SER A 311 -17.07 -12.95 2.18
C SER A 311 -18.00 -11.79 1.82
N PRO A 312 -18.69 -11.82 0.66
CA PRO A 312 -19.66 -10.81 0.27
C PRO A 312 -20.88 -10.74 1.20
N ARG A 313 -21.04 -11.71 2.11
CA ARG A 313 -22.10 -11.76 3.11
C ARG A 313 -22.18 -10.54 4.02
N ILE A 314 -21.06 -9.88 4.28
CA ILE A 314 -21.02 -8.65 5.09
C ILE A 314 -21.86 -7.52 4.46
N LYS A 315 -22.18 -7.62 3.17
CA LYS A 315 -23.01 -6.66 2.43
C LYS A 315 -24.45 -7.13 2.22
N GLY A 316 -24.94 -8.05 3.05
CA GLY A 316 -26.32 -8.53 3.00
C GLY A 316 -26.60 -9.60 1.94
N LEU A 317 -25.58 -10.01 1.17
CA LEU A 317 -25.69 -11.11 0.20
C LEU A 317 -25.71 -12.45 0.93
N LYS A 318 -26.66 -13.33 0.59
CA LYS A 318 -26.77 -14.63 1.26
C LYS A 318 -25.78 -15.64 0.69
N SER A 319 -25.13 -16.40 1.55
CA SER A 319 -24.40 -17.62 1.20
C SER A 319 -25.36 -18.81 1.33
N LYS A 320 -25.47 -19.64 0.28
CA LYS A 320 -26.28 -20.87 0.34
C LYS A 320 -25.84 -21.83 1.46
N ILE A 321 -24.55 -21.81 1.81
CA ILE A 321 -24.00 -22.62 2.91
C ILE A 321 -24.17 -21.88 4.23
N GLY A 322 -23.64 -20.66 4.32
CA GLY A 322 -23.53 -19.94 5.58
C GLY A 322 -24.82 -19.40 6.16
N ASP A 323 -25.82 -19.18 5.31
CA ASP A 323 -27.18 -18.81 5.71
C ASP A 323 -28.16 -19.99 5.58
N GLY A 324 -27.63 -21.19 5.31
CA GLY A 324 -28.39 -22.43 5.24
C GLY A 324 -28.72 -23.04 6.60
N LEU A 325 -29.34 -24.22 6.56
CA LEU A 325 -29.64 -25.04 7.74
C LEU A 325 -28.92 -26.38 7.60
N GLY A 326 -28.07 -26.70 8.58
CA GLY A 326 -27.34 -27.96 8.62
C GLY A 326 -27.96 -28.90 9.65
N LYS A 327 -28.19 -30.16 9.26
CA LYS A 327 -28.63 -31.23 10.16
C LYS A 327 -27.66 -32.40 10.02
N GLY A 328 -27.25 -32.98 11.13
CA GLY A 328 -26.51 -34.23 11.10
C GLY A 328 -27.40 -35.35 10.55
N LEU A 329 -26.82 -36.27 9.80
CA LEU A 329 -27.56 -37.40 9.21
C LEU A 329 -28.20 -38.31 10.26
N MET A 330 -27.60 -38.38 11.45
CA MET A 330 -28.07 -39.25 12.54
C MET A 330 -28.47 -38.47 13.80
N ARG A 331 -27.87 -37.31 14.10
CA ARG A 331 -28.15 -36.51 15.31
C ARG A 331 -27.85 -35.02 15.11
N ASN A 332 -28.62 -34.18 15.80
CA ASN A 332 -28.44 -32.75 16.09
C ASN A 332 -28.37 -31.78 14.90
N GLU A 333 -28.79 -30.54 15.14
CA GLU A 333 -28.57 -29.42 14.22
C GLU A 333 -27.12 -28.95 14.28
N ILE A 334 -26.56 -28.60 13.13
CA ILE A 334 -25.22 -28.02 13.03
C ILE A 334 -25.31 -26.56 13.48
N PRO A 335 -24.41 -26.07 14.36
CA PRO A 335 -24.43 -24.69 14.81
C PRO A 335 -24.37 -23.70 13.64
N LYS A 336 -25.31 -22.74 13.62
CA LYS A 336 -25.37 -21.69 12.57
C LYS A 336 -24.05 -20.91 12.45
N GLU A 337 -23.34 -20.68 13.56
CA GLU A 337 -22.04 -20.01 13.55
C GLU A 337 -20.95 -20.79 12.82
N LEU A 338 -21.02 -22.13 12.82
CA LEU A 338 -20.10 -22.95 12.03
C LEU A 338 -20.40 -22.79 10.55
N LEU A 339 -21.66 -22.86 10.14
CA LEU A 339 -22.08 -22.66 8.76
C LEU A 339 -21.63 -21.28 8.24
N LYS A 340 -21.88 -20.22 9.02
CA LYS A 340 -21.42 -18.85 8.70
C LYS A 340 -19.91 -18.75 8.49
N LYS A 341 -19.11 -19.46 9.30
CA LYS A 341 -17.64 -19.47 9.18
C LYS A 341 -17.16 -20.26 7.96
N SER A 342 -17.94 -21.24 7.53
CA SER A 342 -17.68 -22.11 6.37
C SER A 342 -18.09 -21.50 5.03
N SER A 343 -18.71 -20.31 5.02
CA SER A 343 -18.98 -19.58 3.77
C SER A 343 -17.73 -19.39 2.93
N GLY A 344 -17.89 -19.53 1.61
CA GLY A 344 -16.83 -19.31 0.64
C GLY A 344 -16.21 -17.92 0.75
N ARG A 345 -14.90 -17.82 0.54
CA ARG A 345 -14.17 -16.54 0.57
C ARG A 345 -13.46 -16.33 -0.77
N PRO A 346 -14.11 -15.67 -1.73
CA PRO A 346 -13.45 -15.26 -2.97
C PRO A 346 -12.24 -14.38 -2.69
N ASP A 347 -11.24 -14.44 -3.56
CA ASP A 347 -10.05 -13.57 -3.44
C ASP A 347 -10.45 -12.11 -3.69
N LEU A 348 -11.38 -11.88 -4.62
CA LEU A 348 -12.07 -10.61 -4.84
C LEU A 348 -13.59 -10.82 -5.01
N SER A 349 -14.36 -9.85 -4.52
CA SER A 349 -15.78 -9.69 -4.86
C SER A 349 -16.05 -8.24 -5.21
N MET A 350 -16.86 -7.99 -6.23
CA MET A 350 -17.30 -6.67 -6.65
C MET A 350 -18.82 -6.66 -6.68
N ILE A 351 -19.41 -5.70 -5.97
CA ILE A 351 -20.84 -5.57 -5.77
C ILE A 351 -21.28 -4.23 -6.37
N GLU A 352 -22.24 -4.29 -7.29
CA GLU A 352 -22.84 -3.12 -7.94
C GLU A 352 -24.37 -3.31 -7.93
N GLY A 353 -25.05 -2.58 -7.03
CA GLY A 353 -26.48 -2.83 -6.77
C GLY A 353 -26.71 -4.28 -6.33
N ASN A 354 -27.50 -5.04 -7.11
CA ASN A 354 -27.76 -6.47 -6.88
C ASN A 354 -26.82 -7.39 -7.67
N SER A 355 -25.97 -6.85 -8.54
CA SER A 355 -25.01 -7.66 -9.31
C SER A 355 -23.79 -7.98 -8.45
N LEU A 356 -23.41 -9.27 -8.47
CA LEU A 356 -22.22 -9.77 -7.82
C LEU A 356 -21.28 -10.36 -8.86
N THR A 357 -20.07 -9.83 -8.86
CA THR A 357 -18.92 -10.39 -9.58
C THR A 357 -17.92 -10.94 -8.57
N ILE A 358 -17.35 -12.11 -8.82
CA ILE A 358 -16.35 -12.74 -7.95
C ILE A 358 -15.12 -13.16 -8.74
N ALA A 359 -13.96 -13.19 -8.09
CA ALA A 359 -12.73 -13.66 -8.71
C ALA A 359 -11.95 -14.61 -7.80
N GLU A 360 -11.40 -15.64 -8.42
CA GLU A 360 -10.39 -16.53 -7.87
C GLU A 360 -9.06 -16.24 -8.59
N ILE A 361 -8.04 -15.92 -7.82
CA ILE A 361 -6.73 -15.50 -8.31
C ILE A 361 -5.71 -16.56 -7.93
N LYS A 362 -4.92 -17.01 -8.90
CA LYS A 362 -3.87 -18.00 -8.68
C LYS A 362 -2.58 -17.63 -9.35
N PHE A 363 -1.56 -17.36 -8.57
CA PHE A 363 -0.19 -17.18 -9.08
C PHE A 363 0.52 -18.53 -9.24
N THR A 364 0.06 -19.30 -10.21
CA THR A 364 0.61 -20.63 -10.56
C THR A 364 0.44 -20.86 -12.05
N ASN A 365 1.35 -21.64 -12.62
CA ASN A 365 1.25 -22.17 -13.97
C ASN A 365 0.92 -23.67 -13.99
N SER A 366 0.73 -24.28 -12.80
CA SER A 366 0.44 -25.70 -12.66
C SER A 366 -1.04 -25.98 -12.99
N PRO A 367 -1.31 -26.88 -13.94
CA PRO A 367 -2.67 -27.26 -14.30
C PRO A 367 -3.49 -27.75 -13.11
N SER A 368 -2.95 -28.64 -12.28
CA SER A 368 -3.66 -29.20 -11.11
C SER A 368 -4.20 -28.14 -10.15
N TYR A 369 -3.41 -27.09 -9.86
CA TYR A 369 -3.86 -25.99 -9.00
C TYR A 369 -4.90 -25.09 -9.69
N LEU A 370 -4.83 -24.95 -11.01
CA LEU A 370 -5.79 -24.17 -11.79
C LEU A 370 -7.11 -24.93 -11.97
N THR A 371 -7.07 -26.25 -12.08
CA THR A 371 -8.23 -27.15 -12.00
C THR A 371 -8.98 -26.94 -10.70
N GLN A 372 -8.30 -27.04 -9.55
CA GLN A 372 -8.89 -26.74 -8.24
C GLN A 372 -9.52 -25.34 -8.19
N ALA A 373 -8.85 -24.34 -8.76
CA ALA A 373 -9.35 -22.98 -8.81
C ALA A 373 -10.57 -22.82 -9.71
N ARG A 374 -10.66 -23.56 -10.83
CA ARG A 374 -11.83 -23.62 -11.72
C ARG A 374 -13.06 -24.14 -10.96
N PHE A 375 -12.93 -25.23 -10.21
CA PHE A 375 -14.04 -25.74 -9.41
C PHE A 375 -14.41 -24.80 -8.27
N LYS A 376 -13.41 -24.18 -7.64
CA LYS A 376 -13.64 -23.22 -6.56
C LYS A 376 -14.40 -21.97 -7.02
N ILE A 377 -14.05 -21.40 -8.19
CA ILE A 377 -14.80 -20.25 -8.72
C ILE A 377 -16.22 -20.66 -9.11
N LEU A 378 -16.43 -21.84 -9.70
CA LEU A 378 -17.78 -22.35 -10.01
C LEU A 378 -18.61 -22.54 -8.74
N ALA A 379 -18.01 -23.08 -7.67
CA ALA A 379 -18.66 -23.22 -6.38
C ALA A 379 -19.06 -21.87 -5.80
N TYR A 380 -18.21 -20.84 -5.89
CA TYR A 380 -18.55 -19.50 -5.43
C TYR A 380 -19.65 -18.84 -6.27
N ILE A 381 -19.66 -19.04 -7.60
CA ILE A 381 -20.73 -18.55 -8.48
C ILE A 381 -22.06 -19.13 -7.99
N TYR A 382 -22.09 -20.43 -7.73
CA TYR A 382 -23.27 -21.11 -7.22
C TYR A 382 -23.66 -20.65 -5.82
N GLU A 383 -22.71 -20.59 -4.88
CA GLU A 383 -22.95 -20.31 -3.46
C GLU A 383 -23.58 -18.93 -3.25
N TYR A 384 -23.15 -17.94 -4.02
CA TYR A 384 -23.58 -16.54 -3.89
C TYR A 384 -24.50 -16.05 -5.01
N ASN A 385 -24.89 -16.94 -5.95
CA ASN A 385 -25.61 -16.58 -7.17
C ASN A 385 -24.93 -15.42 -7.93
N ALA A 386 -23.61 -15.51 -8.09
CA ALA A 386 -22.86 -14.47 -8.78
C ALA A 386 -23.23 -14.43 -10.28
N GLU A 387 -23.35 -13.23 -10.84
CA GLU A 387 -23.60 -13.03 -12.26
C GLU A 387 -22.34 -13.34 -13.08
N LYS A 388 -21.17 -12.97 -12.55
CA LYS A 388 -19.89 -13.13 -13.22
C LYS A 388 -18.85 -13.75 -12.28
N GLY A 389 -18.09 -14.72 -12.79
CA GLY A 389 -16.94 -15.30 -12.12
C GLY A 389 -15.66 -15.14 -12.94
N PHE A 390 -14.54 -14.88 -12.29
CA PHE A 390 -13.25 -14.67 -12.94
C PHE A 390 -12.22 -15.66 -12.40
N LEU A 391 -11.59 -16.45 -13.27
CA LEU A 391 -10.38 -17.21 -12.96
C LEU A 391 -9.17 -16.48 -13.55
N ILE A 392 -8.30 -15.98 -12.69
CA ILE A 392 -7.17 -15.13 -13.07
C ILE A 392 -5.84 -15.81 -12.74
N TYR A 393 -4.97 -15.93 -13.73
CA TYR A 393 -3.70 -16.68 -13.61
C TYR A 393 -2.58 -16.07 -14.47
N PRO A 394 -1.28 -16.26 -14.12
CA PRO A 394 -0.16 -15.64 -14.85
C PRO A 394 0.15 -16.29 -16.20
N GLY A 395 -0.48 -17.42 -16.49
CA GLY A 395 -0.32 -18.22 -17.69
C GLY A 395 0.07 -19.68 -17.39
N LEU A 396 0.01 -20.54 -18.39
CA LEU A 396 0.20 -21.98 -18.28
C LEU A 396 1.63 -22.44 -18.55
N THR A 397 1.93 -23.67 -18.11
CA THR A 397 3.10 -24.40 -18.60
C THR A 397 2.97 -24.70 -20.10
N PRO A 398 4.05 -24.52 -20.88
CA PRO A 398 4.02 -24.76 -22.32
C PRO A 398 3.68 -26.20 -22.71
N LYS A 399 4.12 -27.14 -21.88
CA LYS A 399 3.93 -28.57 -22.09
C LYS A 399 2.64 -29.02 -21.43
N GLU A 400 1.95 -29.92 -22.13
CA GLU A 400 0.84 -30.68 -21.58
C GLU A 400 1.29 -31.44 -20.33
N PRO A 401 0.47 -31.50 -19.28
CA PRO A 401 0.79 -32.26 -18.08
C PRO A 401 0.76 -33.76 -18.37
N VAL A 402 1.77 -34.50 -17.91
CA VAL A 402 1.91 -35.95 -18.10
C VAL A 402 1.66 -36.67 -16.78
N GLY A 403 0.97 -37.81 -16.81
CA GLY A 403 0.72 -38.66 -15.63
C GLY A 403 -0.20 -37.99 -14.60
N VAL A 404 -1.15 -37.20 -15.09
CA VAL A 404 -2.17 -36.53 -14.28
C VAL A 404 -3.56 -37.02 -14.70
N ASP A 405 -4.55 -36.81 -13.84
CA ASP A 405 -5.94 -37.18 -14.11
C ASP A 405 -6.52 -36.40 -15.30
N GLU A 406 -7.51 -36.98 -15.97
CA GLU A 406 -8.16 -36.45 -17.18
C GLU A 406 -8.70 -35.02 -16.98
N GLU A 407 -9.31 -34.75 -15.83
CA GLU A 407 -9.83 -33.42 -15.45
C GLU A 407 -8.76 -32.31 -15.52
N ILE A 408 -7.49 -32.66 -15.25
CA ILE A 408 -6.35 -31.75 -15.30
C ILE A 408 -5.94 -31.48 -16.75
N ILE A 409 -6.00 -32.49 -17.61
CA ILE A 409 -5.72 -32.37 -19.05
C ILE A 409 -6.79 -31.48 -19.71
N GLU A 410 -8.07 -31.78 -19.48
CA GLU A 410 -9.19 -30.97 -20.00
C GLU A 410 -9.13 -29.51 -19.52
N THR A 411 -8.78 -29.30 -18.24
CA THR A 411 -8.60 -27.93 -17.72
C THR A 411 -7.45 -27.22 -18.43
N TRP A 412 -6.33 -27.92 -18.64
CA TRP A 412 -5.19 -27.34 -19.33
C TRP A 412 -5.55 -26.95 -20.77
N GLU A 413 -6.23 -27.82 -21.51
CA GLU A 413 -6.71 -27.54 -22.87
C GLU A 413 -7.64 -26.32 -22.92
N LEU A 414 -8.63 -26.27 -22.02
CA LEU A 414 -9.55 -25.14 -21.92
C LEU A 414 -8.81 -23.82 -21.64
N LEU A 415 -7.87 -23.83 -20.70
CA LEU A 415 -7.09 -22.66 -20.33
C LEU A 415 -6.08 -22.27 -21.43
N ARG A 416 -5.62 -23.23 -22.25
CA ARG A 416 -4.82 -22.95 -23.46
C ARG A 416 -5.63 -22.18 -24.49
N GLN A 417 -6.87 -22.61 -24.75
CA GLN A 417 -7.76 -21.88 -25.65
C GLN A 417 -8.00 -20.43 -25.18
N ALA A 418 -8.06 -20.21 -23.86
CA ALA A 418 -8.13 -18.85 -23.29
C ALA A 418 -6.82 -18.07 -23.47
N GLU A 419 -5.65 -18.70 -23.33
CA GLU A 419 -4.36 -18.03 -23.58
C GLU A 419 -4.20 -17.56 -25.02
N ASP A 420 -4.58 -18.39 -25.98
CA ASP A 420 -4.45 -18.09 -27.41
C ASP A 420 -5.36 -16.92 -27.85
N ARG A 421 -6.44 -16.66 -27.09
CA ARG A 421 -7.41 -15.60 -27.34
C ARG A 421 -7.28 -14.41 -26.39
N ASP A 422 -6.23 -14.37 -25.58
CA ASP A 422 -6.00 -13.35 -24.56
C ASP A 422 -7.11 -13.23 -23.49
N GLY A 423 -7.92 -14.28 -23.35
CA GLY A 423 -9.05 -14.40 -22.44
C GLY A 423 -10.20 -15.19 -23.08
N MET A 424 -11.11 -15.72 -22.26
CA MET A 424 -12.30 -16.42 -22.74
C MET A 424 -13.50 -16.15 -21.83
N GLU A 425 -14.68 -15.96 -22.43
CA GLU A 425 -15.98 -15.94 -21.75
C GLU A 425 -16.69 -17.27 -22.01
N ILE A 426 -17.24 -17.87 -20.95
CA ILE A 426 -18.10 -19.05 -21.00
C ILE A 426 -19.44 -18.67 -20.40
N LYS A 427 -20.53 -18.80 -21.16
CA LYS A 427 -21.90 -18.69 -20.62
C LYS A 427 -22.28 -20.01 -19.98
N LEU A 428 -22.59 -19.98 -18.70
CA LEU A 428 -23.04 -21.15 -17.94
C LEU A 428 -24.54 -21.34 -18.14
N ASN A 429 -25.02 -22.58 -17.98
CA ASN A 429 -26.42 -22.93 -18.19
C ASN A 429 -27.39 -22.21 -17.23
N ASN A 430 -26.89 -21.69 -16.11
CA ASN A 430 -27.67 -20.91 -15.15
C ASN A 430 -27.73 -19.40 -15.48
N GLY A 431 -27.20 -18.98 -16.64
CA GLY A 431 -27.14 -17.58 -17.07
C GLY A 431 -25.93 -16.80 -16.57
N SER A 432 -25.18 -17.31 -15.58
CA SER A 432 -23.93 -16.69 -15.12
C SER A 432 -22.84 -16.79 -16.19
N LYS A 433 -21.84 -15.91 -16.13
CA LYS A 433 -20.67 -15.91 -17.03
C LYS A 433 -19.39 -16.26 -16.27
N LEU A 434 -18.58 -17.14 -16.83
CA LEU A 434 -17.23 -17.45 -16.34
C LEU A 434 -16.18 -16.89 -17.30
N TYR A 435 -15.28 -16.05 -16.77
CA TYR A 435 -14.16 -15.47 -17.49
C TYR A 435 -12.86 -16.17 -17.10
N LEU A 436 -12.13 -16.70 -18.07
CA LEU A 436 -10.78 -17.22 -17.89
C LEU A 436 -9.79 -16.18 -18.42
N ILE A 437 -9.02 -15.55 -17.54
CA ILE A 437 -8.19 -14.39 -17.91
C ILE A 437 -6.71 -14.60 -17.55
N PRO A 438 -5.84 -14.81 -18.55
CA PRO A 438 -4.40 -14.87 -18.34
C PRO A 438 -3.81 -13.46 -18.18
N ILE A 439 -3.30 -13.15 -17.00
CA ILE A 439 -2.72 -11.86 -16.62
C ILE A 439 -1.24 -12.02 -16.27
N LYS A 440 -0.37 -11.72 -17.23
CA LYS A 440 1.09 -11.71 -17.04
C LYS A 440 1.52 -10.41 -16.36
N PRO A 441 2.12 -10.43 -15.16
CA PRO A 441 2.48 -9.22 -14.44
C PRO A 441 3.81 -8.62 -14.95
N LEU A 442 3.85 -8.23 -16.22
CA LEU A 442 4.97 -7.52 -16.84
C LEU A 442 4.57 -6.13 -17.28
N ARG A 443 5.50 -5.18 -17.15
CA ARG A 443 5.27 -3.78 -17.56
C ARG A 443 4.77 -3.66 -19.01
N LYS A 444 5.34 -4.44 -19.94
CA LYS A 444 4.94 -4.41 -21.36
C LYS A 444 3.52 -4.91 -21.62
N TYR A 445 2.94 -5.70 -20.70
CA TYR A 445 1.58 -6.23 -20.82
C TYR A 445 0.57 -5.47 -19.98
N TYR A 446 0.98 -4.41 -19.27
CA TYR A 446 0.10 -3.72 -18.32
C TYR A 446 -1.17 -3.16 -18.99
N GLU A 447 -1.03 -2.48 -20.12
CA GLU A 447 -2.17 -1.92 -20.85
C GLU A 447 -3.07 -3.01 -21.46
N SER A 448 -2.48 -4.11 -21.96
CA SER A 448 -3.25 -5.28 -22.42
C SER A 448 -4.03 -5.91 -21.26
N ASN A 449 -3.42 -6.06 -20.08
CA ASN A 449 -4.09 -6.59 -18.88
C ASN A 449 -5.29 -5.71 -18.47
N VAL A 450 -5.15 -4.38 -18.51
CA VAL A 450 -6.25 -3.43 -18.27
C VAL A 450 -7.36 -3.61 -19.31
N MET A 451 -7.02 -3.77 -20.59
CA MET A 451 -8.00 -3.98 -21.66
C MET A 451 -8.80 -5.28 -21.52
N LYS A 452 -8.17 -6.36 -21.02
CA LYS A 452 -8.87 -7.62 -20.74
C LYS A 452 -9.96 -7.44 -19.69
N PHE A 453 -9.64 -6.81 -18.56
CA PHE A 453 -10.64 -6.47 -17.55
C PHE A 453 -11.71 -5.54 -18.10
N LYS A 454 -11.32 -4.52 -18.87
CA LYS A 454 -12.26 -3.57 -19.47
C LYS A 454 -13.32 -4.28 -20.34
N ARG A 455 -12.89 -5.21 -21.19
CA ARG A 455 -13.82 -6.00 -22.03
C ARG A 455 -14.75 -6.87 -21.18
N ALA A 456 -14.22 -7.59 -20.21
CA ALA A 456 -14.99 -8.49 -19.37
C ALA A 456 -15.97 -7.78 -18.41
N LEU A 457 -15.68 -6.54 -18.01
CA LEU A 457 -16.58 -5.73 -17.19
C LEU A 457 -17.75 -5.15 -18.01
N LEU A 458 -17.53 -4.81 -19.28
CA LEU A 458 -18.53 -4.20 -20.17
C LEU A 458 -19.45 -5.21 -20.86
N SER A 459 -19.01 -6.46 -21.00
CA SER A 459 -19.83 -7.59 -21.47
C SER A 459 -20.79 -8.07 -20.41
#